data_AF-A0A8J9ZCC4-F1
#
_entry.id   AF-A0A8J9ZCC4-F1
#
_cell.length_a   1.000
_cell.length_b   1.000
_cell.length_c   1.000
_cell.angle_alpha   90.00
_cell.angle_beta   90.00
_cell.angle_gamma   90.00
#
_symmetry.space_group_name_H-M   'P 1'
#
loop_
_entity.id
_entity.type
_entity.pdbx_description
1 polymer ?
#
loop_
_entity_poly.entity_id
_entity_poly.type
_entity_poly.pdbx_seq_one_letter_code
_entity_poly.pdbx_strand_id
1 'polypeptide(L)'
;MSLKCCISVPFMMKTTQQEAEKPPTSPTSEAWEGTGSKDSKEASGSFLAKPAVALFLLFWALMVQTMLTSGAPAIVGPVLERRFGFTTTQVGALFASIVVLTVVIYMPVTRLGRRRRPLFLAIGLFSIIAGSLLYILPEFVVPYERSTVSTSESPQLCSSSGNASHQPCDGEPTAGVWTAFFLQAAGRALMGFSSITAFALAVAYLGDVAGPQRSSTYLGIYFSASSLGPALGILLSSEFLKLPADLDTGSETAPPGTNTTGAWWLINVAGSALALILMPLVVLLPEKHTDAEEHETEQQESRSFLQGLKTIVTDPVKAMLLLAGAIDSLLPLVALSYSFKLLEVLFSDVDFATYIIAGLVVPLGGAGFLTGGFVTRRLSIRGTIIFCMVATMVTSGLFPGMLIHCSETAPFAGVDTLLTNRFSVNLITACNSNCNCSRDIYQPVCGENQISYFSPCHAGCNESGLNGFLNCACVERNRTATPGDCPVAGACPDWKLPVAATFYTLLAVGLALTKSPSAVVLMRLTEEEFKSVTVAISETGKLLTMLGVIPAVGALIDRSCLLWNTDCRTTGSCLRYQRDTVARDFVLINMGFKILSCLCYLGALLLYKGDTSEIQAI
;
A
#
# COMPACT_ATOMS: atom_id res chain seq x y z
N MET A 1 10.51 64.15 -53.16
CA MET A 1 10.67 63.44 -51.86
C MET A 1 10.31 61.98 -52.12
N SER A 2 11.15 61.03 -51.70
CA SER A 2 11.25 59.69 -52.35
C SER A 2 10.16 58.66 -52.01
N LEU A 3 10.08 57.62 -52.86
CA LEU A 3 9.15 56.48 -52.82
C LEU A 3 9.79 55.19 -52.24
N LYS A 4 8.90 54.27 -51.78
CA LYS A 4 8.97 52.77 -51.81
C LYS A 4 10.03 51.99 -50.99
N CYS A 5 9.56 51.17 -50.03
CA CYS A 5 9.60 49.67 -49.98
C CYS A 5 9.17 49.17 -48.57
N CYS A 6 8.46 48.04 -48.30
CA CYS A 6 7.85 46.93 -49.05
C CYS A 6 8.60 45.56 -49.17
N ILE A 7 7.81 44.47 -49.13
CA ILE A 7 8.03 43.04 -49.46
C ILE A 7 8.48 42.04 -48.35
N SER A 8 7.70 40.96 -48.32
CA SER A 8 7.82 39.63 -47.69
C SER A 8 9.18 38.92 -47.78
N VAL A 9 9.48 38.02 -46.83
CA VAL A 9 10.61 37.08 -46.89
C VAL A 9 10.11 35.63 -47.04
N PRO A 10 10.49 34.91 -48.11
CA PRO A 10 10.17 33.49 -48.30
C PRO A 10 11.33 32.55 -47.96
N PHE A 11 10.99 31.26 -47.95
CA PHE A 11 11.84 30.08 -47.90
C PHE A 11 12.94 30.08 -48.97
N MET A 12 14.16 29.61 -48.63
CA MET A 12 15.27 29.47 -49.58
C MET A 12 15.99 28.12 -49.38
N MET A 13 15.81 27.20 -50.33
CA MET A 13 16.67 26.02 -50.48
C MET A 13 18.04 26.43 -51.01
N LYS A 14 19.09 25.67 -50.68
CA LYS A 14 20.37 25.70 -51.40
C LYS A 14 20.66 24.34 -52.01
N THR A 15 20.64 24.28 -53.34
CA THR A 15 21.13 23.17 -54.16
C THR A 15 22.45 23.54 -54.81
N THR A 16 23.42 22.63 -54.82
CA THR A 16 24.59 22.66 -55.70
C THR A 16 24.85 21.26 -56.23
N GLN A 17 24.68 21.10 -57.55
CA GLN A 17 25.38 20.09 -58.37
C GLN A 17 26.86 20.54 -58.52
N GLN A 18 27.86 19.80 -59.01
CA GLN A 18 28.03 18.55 -59.79
C GLN A 18 29.17 17.73 -59.09
N GLU A 19 29.67 16.56 -59.50
CA GLU A 19 29.82 15.92 -60.82
C GLU A 19 29.97 14.38 -60.65
N ALA A 20 30.08 13.61 -61.73
CA ALA A 20 29.99 12.13 -61.71
C ALA A 20 31.26 11.42 -62.21
N GLU A 21 31.63 10.30 -61.58
CA GLU A 21 32.55 9.31 -62.14
C GLU A 21 32.20 7.88 -61.66
N LYS A 22 32.35 6.87 -62.53
CA LYS A 22 31.91 5.47 -62.33
C LYS A 22 32.52 4.57 -63.43
N PRO A 23 32.68 3.24 -63.24
CA PRO A 23 33.33 2.47 -62.17
C PRO A 23 34.59 1.74 -62.71
N PRO A 24 35.09 0.69 -62.04
CA PRO A 24 35.09 -0.60 -62.74
C PRO A 24 34.47 -1.77 -61.95
N THR A 25 34.37 -2.93 -62.63
CA THR A 25 33.49 -4.08 -62.34
C THR A 25 34.10 -5.16 -61.43
N SER A 26 33.21 -6.05 -60.94
CA SER A 26 33.49 -7.28 -60.19
C SER A 26 34.18 -8.39 -61.03
N PRO A 27 34.51 -9.56 -60.42
CA PRO A 27 33.55 -10.66 -60.54
C PRO A 27 33.39 -11.58 -59.30
N THR A 28 32.12 -11.88 -58.99
CA THR A 28 31.52 -13.17 -58.55
C THR A 28 32.29 -14.22 -57.74
N SER A 29 31.65 -14.70 -56.66
CA SER A 29 31.29 -16.12 -56.55
C SER A 29 29.90 -16.28 -55.89
N GLU A 30 29.07 -17.14 -56.48
CA GLU A 30 27.70 -17.41 -56.03
C GLU A 30 27.68 -18.50 -54.94
N ALA A 31 26.78 -18.42 -53.96
CA ALA A 31 26.51 -19.51 -53.02
C ALA A 31 25.10 -19.46 -52.39
N TRP A 32 24.09 -19.69 -53.25
CA TRP A 32 22.85 -20.44 -52.96
C TRP A 32 21.83 -19.97 -51.90
N GLU A 33 20.57 -20.19 -52.27
CA GLU A 33 19.38 -19.95 -51.44
C GLU A 33 19.29 -20.91 -50.24
N GLY A 34 18.87 -20.37 -49.10
CA GLY A 34 18.53 -21.13 -47.89
C GLY A 34 17.26 -20.57 -47.26
N THR A 35 16.11 -21.13 -47.62
CA THR A 35 14.78 -20.60 -47.28
C THR A 35 14.40 -20.74 -45.80
N GLY A 36 13.74 -19.71 -45.26
CA GLY A 36 12.66 -19.86 -44.27
C GLY A 36 13.04 -20.28 -42.84
N SER A 37 13.58 -19.35 -42.04
CA SER A 37 13.51 -19.46 -40.56
C SER A 37 13.80 -18.15 -39.80
N LYS A 38 14.64 -17.25 -40.34
CA LYS A 38 15.15 -16.08 -39.61
C LYS A 38 14.16 -14.92 -39.45
N ASP A 39 13.25 -14.70 -40.40
CA ASP A 39 12.43 -13.49 -40.46
C ASP A 39 11.51 -13.31 -39.24
N SER A 40 11.09 -14.40 -38.60
CA SER A 40 10.23 -14.33 -37.40
C SER A 40 10.94 -13.76 -36.16
N LYS A 41 12.27 -13.95 -36.04
CA LYS A 41 13.06 -13.41 -34.91
C LYS A 41 13.47 -11.95 -35.15
N GLU A 42 13.83 -11.58 -36.38
CA GLU A 42 14.17 -10.18 -36.70
C GLU A 42 12.94 -9.27 -36.71
N ALA A 43 11.79 -9.74 -37.23
CA ALA A 43 10.54 -8.98 -37.17
C ALA A 43 10.07 -8.73 -35.72
N SER A 44 10.13 -9.74 -34.86
CA SER A 44 9.75 -9.63 -33.44
C SER A 44 10.68 -8.67 -32.67
N GLY A 45 11.99 -8.75 -32.90
CA GLY A 45 12.96 -7.82 -32.35
C GLY A 45 12.70 -6.36 -32.76
N SER A 46 12.29 -6.11 -34.01
CA SER A 46 11.99 -4.75 -34.51
C SER A 46 10.80 -4.08 -33.80
N PHE A 47 9.83 -4.86 -33.30
CA PHE A 47 8.67 -4.33 -32.58
C PHE A 47 9.01 -4.02 -31.12
N LEU A 48 9.67 -4.95 -30.43
CA LEU A 48 10.09 -4.79 -29.02
C LEU A 48 11.16 -3.70 -28.84
N ALA A 49 11.92 -3.37 -29.89
CA ALA A 49 12.86 -2.25 -29.89
C ALA A 49 12.19 -0.86 -29.84
N LYS A 50 10.86 -0.75 -29.99
CA LYS A 50 10.17 0.55 -29.97
C LYS A 50 10.05 1.08 -28.53
N PRO A 51 10.43 2.34 -28.26
CA PRO A 51 10.41 2.91 -26.91
C PRO A 51 9.00 2.91 -26.29
N ALA A 52 7.95 3.07 -27.10
CA ALA A 52 6.57 3.00 -26.64
C ALA A 52 6.14 1.60 -26.16
N VAL A 53 6.71 0.53 -26.72
CA VAL A 53 6.43 -0.86 -26.30
C VAL A 53 7.12 -1.15 -24.96
N ALA A 54 8.38 -0.72 -24.80
CA ALA A 54 9.07 -0.75 -23.52
C ALA A 54 8.30 0.02 -22.43
N LEU A 55 7.80 1.22 -22.72
CA LEU A 55 6.97 2.00 -21.80
C LEU A 55 5.69 1.24 -21.42
N PHE A 56 4.98 0.66 -22.39
CA PHE A 56 3.75 -0.11 -22.12
C PHE A 56 4.00 -1.32 -21.22
N LEU A 57 5.01 -2.14 -21.53
CA LEU A 57 5.34 -3.33 -20.73
C LEU A 57 5.75 -2.96 -19.29
N LEU A 58 6.60 -1.93 -19.14
CA LEU A 58 7.06 -1.50 -17.83
C LEU A 58 5.95 -0.79 -17.03
N PHE A 59 5.06 -0.03 -17.69
CA PHE A 59 3.87 0.55 -17.06
C PHE A 59 3.02 -0.55 -16.41
N TRP A 60 2.66 -1.60 -17.16
CA TRP A 60 1.88 -2.72 -16.63
C TRP A 60 2.63 -3.49 -15.53
N ALA A 61 3.94 -3.67 -15.66
CA ALA A 61 4.76 -4.29 -14.61
C ALA A 61 4.75 -3.49 -13.29
N LEU A 62 4.89 -2.16 -13.34
CA LEU A 62 4.80 -1.28 -12.16
C LEU A 62 3.38 -1.24 -11.60
N MET A 63 2.36 -1.31 -12.45
CA MET A 63 0.97 -1.33 -12.03
C MET A 63 0.68 -2.61 -11.25
N VAL A 64 1.07 -3.79 -11.74
CA VAL A 64 0.94 -5.08 -11.03
C VAL A 64 1.75 -5.08 -9.73
N GLN A 65 2.98 -4.55 -9.75
CA GLN A 65 3.81 -4.38 -8.56
C GLN A 65 3.05 -3.64 -7.46
N THR A 66 2.57 -2.44 -7.75
CA THR A 66 1.92 -1.58 -6.75
C THR A 66 0.51 -2.06 -6.37
N MET A 67 -0.20 -2.71 -7.30
CA MET A 67 -1.47 -3.41 -7.06
C MET A 67 -1.34 -4.46 -5.95
N LEU A 68 -0.37 -5.38 -6.05
CA LEU A 68 -0.19 -6.48 -5.10
C LEU A 68 0.56 -6.07 -3.82
N THR A 69 1.41 -5.04 -3.86
CA THR A 69 2.25 -4.64 -2.72
C THR A 69 1.69 -3.49 -1.88
N SER A 70 0.67 -2.77 -2.35
CA SER A 70 0.10 -1.64 -1.60
C SER A 70 -1.42 -1.50 -1.67
N GLY A 71 -2.06 -1.67 -2.84
CA GLY A 71 -3.51 -1.56 -2.99
C GLY A 71 -4.28 -2.71 -2.35
N ALA A 72 -4.10 -3.92 -2.89
CA ALA A 72 -4.74 -5.13 -2.38
C ALA A 72 -4.43 -5.40 -0.88
N PRO A 73 -3.19 -5.23 -0.38
CA PRO A 73 -2.89 -5.37 1.03
C PRO A 73 -3.68 -4.45 1.95
N ALA A 74 -3.95 -3.20 1.56
CA ALA A 74 -4.65 -2.23 2.40
C ALA A 74 -6.09 -2.67 2.72
N ILE A 75 -6.83 -3.19 1.73
CA ILE A 75 -8.20 -3.69 1.90
C ILE A 75 -8.24 -5.12 2.48
N VAL A 76 -7.25 -5.96 2.18
CA VAL A 76 -7.15 -7.32 2.73
C VAL A 76 -6.67 -7.34 4.20
N GLY A 77 -5.98 -6.30 4.67
CA GLY A 77 -5.45 -6.21 6.04
C GLY A 77 -6.46 -6.58 7.15
N PRO A 78 -7.62 -5.91 7.25
CA PRO A 78 -8.65 -6.25 8.24
C PRO A 78 -9.31 -7.63 8.04
N VAL A 79 -9.23 -8.20 6.83
CA VAL A 79 -9.70 -9.57 6.56
C VAL A 79 -8.73 -10.59 7.17
N LEU A 80 -7.42 -10.31 7.16
CA LEU A 80 -6.42 -11.16 7.83
C LEU A 80 -6.54 -11.12 9.35
N GLU A 81 -6.87 -9.97 9.94
CA GLU A 81 -7.17 -9.87 11.38
C GLU A 81 -8.32 -10.80 11.77
N ARG A 82 -9.37 -10.89 10.94
CA ARG A 82 -10.50 -11.81 11.14
C ARG A 82 -10.18 -13.27 10.79
N ARG A 83 -9.35 -13.53 9.77
CA ARG A 83 -9.02 -14.89 9.29
C ARG A 83 -8.00 -15.65 10.15
N PHE A 84 -7.01 -14.94 10.68
CA PHE A 84 -5.85 -15.51 11.40
C PHE A 84 -5.70 -14.96 12.83
N GLY A 85 -6.68 -14.19 13.33
CA GLY A 85 -6.61 -13.60 14.67
C GLY A 85 -5.49 -12.56 14.83
N PHE A 86 -4.98 -11.97 13.74
CA PHE A 86 -3.88 -11.00 13.85
C PHE A 86 -4.32 -9.69 14.53
N THR A 87 -3.46 -9.18 15.41
CA THR A 87 -3.50 -7.80 15.91
C THR A 87 -3.21 -6.80 14.77
N THR A 88 -3.66 -5.55 14.89
CA THR A 88 -3.38 -4.52 13.88
C THR A 88 -1.88 -4.18 13.84
N THR A 89 -1.13 -4.37 14.93
CA THR A 89 0.34 -4.35 14.97
C THR A 89 0.96 -5.42 14.07
N GLN A 90 0.49 -6.67 14.14
CA GLN A 90 0.99 -7.77 13.29
C GLN A 90 0.72 -7.51 11.82
N VAL A 91 -0.49 -7.06 11.45
CA VAL A 91 -0.79 -6.66 10.06
C VAL A 91 0.10 -5.49 9.62
N GLY A 92 0.37 -4.52 10.50
CA GLY A 92 1.36 -3.48 10.29
C GLY A 92 2.77 -4.01 9.98
N ALA A 93 3.21 -5.06 10.69
CA ALA A 93 4.48 -5.73 10.43
C ALA A 93 4.50 -6.47 9.08
N LEU A 94 3.37 -7.03 8.63
CA LEU A 94 3.22 -7.65 7.30
C LEU A 94 3.23 -6.63 6.15
N PHE A 95 2.83 -5.38 6.39
CA PHE A 95 3.03 -4.28 5.44
C PHE A 95 4.49 -3.84 5.41
N ALA A 96 5.13 -3.78 6.58
CA ALA A 96 6.52 -3.36 6.72
C ALA A 96 7.54 -4.39 6.19
N SER A 97 7.23 -5.70 6.23
CA SER A 97 8.19 -6.77 5.93
C SER A 97 8.70 -6.76 4.49
N ILE A 98 7.97 -6.15 3.54
CA ILE A 98 8.43 -5.93 2.16
C ILE A 98 9.81 -5.26 2.09
N VAL A 99 10.11 -4.40 3.07
CA VAL A 99 11.35 -3.62 3.11
C VAL A 99 12.57 -4.43 3.54
N VAL A 100 12.37 -5.50 4.33
CA VAL A 100 13.45 -6.21 5.03
C VAL A 100 14.49 -6.73 4.04
N LEU A 101 14.05 -7.40 2.98
CA LEU A 101 14.95 -7.88 1.93
C LEU A 101 15.43 -6.72 1.05
N THR A 102 14.54 -5.79 0.69
CA THR A 102 14.85 -4.63 -0.17
C THR A 102 16.09 -3.86 0.27
N VAL A 103 16.21 -3.53 1.56
CA VAL A 103 17.34 -2.75 2.09
C VAL A 103 18.67 -3.48 1.91
N VAL A 104 18.70 -4.80 2.14
CA VAL A 104 19.92 -5.61 2.06
C VAL A 104 20.39 -5.77 0.61
N ILE A 105 19.46 -6.00 -0.32
CA ILE A 105 19.81 -6.34 -1.71
C ILE A 105 19.87 -5.13 -2.66
N TYR A 106 19.49 -3.92 -2.21
CA TYR A 106 19.41 -2.71 -3.05
C TYR A 106 20.69 -2.45 -3.85
N MET A 107 21.84 -2.37 -3.18
CA MET A 107 23.12 -2.10 -3.86
C MET A 107 23.57 -3.24 -4.79
N PRO A 108 23.59 -4.53 -4.38
CA PRO A 108 23.91 -5.63 -5.30
C PRO A 108 23.02 -5.68 -6.55
N VAL A 109 21.71 -5.52 -6.39
CA VAL A 109 20.72 -5.59 -7.49
C VAL A 109 20.88 -4.42 -8.45
N THR A 110 21.12 -3.19 -7.95
CA THR A 110 21.36 -2.03 -8.81
C THR A 110 22.71 -2.12 -9.54
N ARG A 111 23.79 -2.56 -8.88
CA ARG A 111 25.11 -2.79 -9.48
C ARG A 111 25.05 -3.81 -10.62
N LEU A 112 24.60 -5.03 -10.34
CA LEU A 112 24.52 -6.12 -11.32
C LEU A 112 23.46 -5.84 -12.38
N GLY A 113 22.35 -5.22 -11.98
CA GLY A 113 21.24 -4.85 -12.84
C GLY A 113 21.61 -3.83 -13.91
N ARG A 114 22.55 -2.90 -13.66
CA ARG A 114 23.02 -1.93 -14.68
C ARG A 114 23.46 -2.61 -15.99
N ARG A 115 24.11 -3.79 -15.90
CA ARG A 115 24.68 -4.54 -17.04
C ARG A 115 23.64 -5.34 -17.82
N ARG A 116 22.58 -5.84 -17.16
CA ARG A 116 21.53 -6.70 -17.75
C ARG A 116 20.14 -6.29 -17.26
N ARG A 117 19.72 -5.06 -17.57
CA ARG A 117 18.48 -4.47 -17.01
C ARG A 117 17.22 -5.29 -17.34
N PRO A 118 16.96 -5.72 -18.59
CA PRO A 118 15.78 -6.55 -18.93
C PRO A 118 15.71 -7.84 -18.11
N LEU A 119 16.85 -8.52 -17.94
CA LEU A 119 16.94 -9.73 -17.12
C LEU A 119 16.58 -9.47 -15.65
N PHE A 120 17.16 -8.44 -15.03
CA PHE A 120 16.85 -8.11 -13.63
C PHE A 120 15.40 -7.63 -13.44
N LEU A 121 14.83 -6.91 -14.42
CA LEU A 121 13.41 -6.56 -14.43
C LEU A 121 12.52 -7.80 -14.44
N ALA A 122 12.85 -8.80 -15.26
CA ALA A 122 12.16 -10.08 -15.28
C ALA A 122 12.36 -10.93 -14.02
N ILE A 123 13.55 -10.88 -13.38
CA ILE A 123 13.77 -11.49 -12.06
C ILE A 123 12.87 -10.82 -11.00
N GLY A 124 12.62 -9.50 -11.13
CA GLY A 124 11.58 -8.82 -10.35
C GLY A 124 10.19 -9.41 -10.59
N LEU A 125 9.77 -9.54 -11.85
CA LEU A 125 8.47 -10.16 -12.18
C LEU A 125 8.37 -11.63 -11.73
N PHE A 126 9.48 -12.37 -11.67
CA PHE A 126 9.50 -13.69 -11.03
C PHE A 126 9.35 -13.60 -9.50
N SER A 127 10.04 -12.66 -8.87
CA SER A 127 10.05 -12.49 -7.41
C SER A 127 8.69 -12.05 -6.84
N ILE A 128 7.93 -11.23 -7.58
CA ILE A 128 6.54 -10.91 -7.19
C ILE A 128 5.61 -12.13 -7.32
N ILE A 129 5.77 -12.99 -8.34
CA ILE A 129 4.99 -14.23 -8.47
C ILE A 129 5.30 -15.17 -7.30
N ALA A 130 6.59 -15.44 -7.05
CA ALA A 130 7.02 -16.31 -5.95
C ALA A 130 6.57 -15.77 -4.58
N GLY A 131 6.70 -14.46 -4.36
CA GLY A 131 6.23 -13.79 -3.14
C GLY A 131 4.70 -13.83 -2.97
N SER A 132 3.95 -13.72 -4.08
CA SER A 132 2.47 -13.80 -4.08
C SER A 132 1.98 -15.19 -3.72
N LEU A 133 2.59 -16.24 -4.29
CA LEU A 133 2.27 -17.63 -3.98
C LEU A 133 2.58 -17.95 -2.51
N LEU A 134 3.72 -17.47 -1.99
CA LEU A 134 4.09 -17.66 -0.58
C LEU A 134 3.18 -16.87 0.38
N TYR A 135 2.68 -15.70 -0.05
CA TYR A 135 1.76 -14.87 0.73
C TYR A 135 0.35 -15.50 0.84
N ILE A 136 -0.16 -16.17 -0.19
CA ILE A 136 -1.47 -16.85 -0.12
C ILE A 136 -1.41 -18.26 0.49
N LEU A 137 -0.22 -18.86 0.59
CA LEU A 137 -0.03 -20.24 1.06
C LEU A 137 -0.73 -20.56 2.40
N PRO A 138 -0.79 -19.67 3.41
CA PRO A 138 -1.45 -19.97 4.67
C PRO A 138 -2.95 -20.28 4.58
N GLU A 139 -3.67 -19.80 3.55
CA GLU A 139 -5.09 -20.13 3.38
C GLU A 139 -5.30 -21.64 3.16
N PHE A 140 -4.33 -22.30 2.51
CA PHE A 140 -4.39 -23.71 2.14
C PHE A 140 -3.68 -24.63 3.13
N VAL A 141 -2.74 -24.10 3.91
CA VAL A 141 -1.86 -24.88 4.81
C VAL A 141 -2.23 -24.73 6.29
N VAL A 142 -2.71 -23.55 6.70
CA VAL A 142 -3.24 -23.37 8.05
C VAL A 142 -4.72 -23.75 7.97
N PRO A 143 -5.16 -24.83 8.63
CA PRO A 143 -6.56 -25.23 8.59
C PRO A 143 -7.42 -24.07 9.03
N TYR A 144 -8.58 -23.90 8.42
CA TYR A 144 -9.60 -23.05 9.01
C TYR A 144 -9.90 -23.66 10.39
N GLU A 145 -9.51 -22.97 11.46
CA GLU A 145 -9.88 -23.35 12.82
C GLU A 145 -11.35 -23.02 12.97
N ARG A 146 -12.14 -23.96 12.44
CA ARG A 146 -13.52 -23.75 12.10
C ARG A 146 -14.29 -23.99 13.38
N SER A 147 -14.54 -22.90 14.10
CA SER A 147 -15.77 -22.72 14.86
C SER A 147 -17.00 -22.69 13.92
N THR A 148 -17.06 -23.57 12.90
CA THR A 148 -18.26 -24.36 12.67
C THR A 148 -18.63 -24.92 14.05
N VAL A 149 -19.79 -24.61 14.64
CA VAL A 149 -21.09 -24.87 14.00
C VAL A 149 -20.92 -25.99 12.99
N SER A 150 -20.39 -27.13 13.46
CA SER A 150 -20.64 -28.35 12.72
C SER A 150 -22.16 -28.45 12.65
N THR A 151 -22.72 -29.02 11.60
CA THR A 151 -24.18 -29.26 11.53
C THR A 151 -24.67 -30.25 12.61
N SER A 152 -23.79 -30.64 13.53
CA SER A 152 -23.96 -31.39 14.78
C SER A 152 -23.66 -30.63 16.08
N GLU A 153 -23.07 -29.43 16.07
CA GLU A 153 -22.82 -28.63 17.29
C GLU A 153 -23.76 -27.43 17.36
N SER A 154 -24.66 -27.50 18.34
CA SER A 154 -25.60 -26.44 18.68
C SER A 154 -24.89 -25.12 18.99
N PRO A 155 -25.46 -23.96 18.62
CA PRO A 155 -24.96 -22.66 19.07
C PRO A 155 -24.82 -22.65 20.60
N GLN A 156 -23.85 -21.90 21.14
CA GLN A 156 -23.65 -21.83 22.58
C GLN A 156 -24.84 -21.10 23.22
N LEU A 157 -25.81 -21.88 23.71
CA LEU A 157 -27.01 -21.45 24.42
C LEU A 157 -26.75 -21.48 25.93
N CYS A 158 -27.52 -20.68 26.68
CA CYS A 158 -27.48 -20.66 28.13
C CYS A 158 -28.18 -21.90 28.71
N SER A 159 -27.39 -22.87 29.21
CA SER A 159 -27.91 -24.03 29.95
C SER A 159 -27.60 -23.91 31.44
N SER A 160 -28.62 -23.97 32.29
CA SER A 160 -28.50 -23.84 33.74
C SER A 160 -28.19 -25.15 34.48
N SER A 161 -28.10 -26.29 33.79
CA SER A 161 -27.93 -27.61 34.42
C SER A 161 -26.80 -28.48 33.83
N GLY A 162 -25.96 -27.91 32.96
CA GLY A 162 -24.83 -28.62 32.37
C GLY A 162 -23.55 -28.45 33.18
N ASN A 163 -22.89 -29.55 33.52
CA ASN A 163 -21.43 -29.54 33.51
C ASN A 163 -21.02 -29.20 32.08
N ALA A 164 -20.79 -27.91 31.80
CA ALA A 164 -20.09 -27.53 30.59
C ALA A 164 -18.75 -28.26 30.65
N SER A 165 -18.56 -29.24 29.78
CA SER A 165 -17.24 -29.80 29.54
C SER A 165 -16.39 -28.63 29.06
N HIS A 166 -15.60 -28.07 29.97
CA HIS A 166 -14.39 -27.36 29.61
C HIS A 166 -13.62 -28.35 28.74
N GLN A 167 -13.74 -28.18 27.43
CA GLN A 167 -12.83 -28.79 26.49
C GLN A 167 -11.52 -28.09 26.81
N PRO A 168 -10.54 -28.78 27.42
CA PRO A 168 -9.26 -28.15 27.69
C PRO A 168 -8.67 -27.71 26.35
N CYS A 169 -7.89 -26.64 26.38
CA CYS A 169 -7.11 -26.18 25.21
C CYS A 169 -5.95 -27.15 24.95
N ASP A 170 -6.27 -28.40 24.62
CA ASP A 170 -5.36 -29.49 24.31
C ASP A 170 -5.06 -29.46 22.81
N GLY A 171 -4.30 -28.45 22.39
CA GLY A 171 -3.89 -28.20 21.00
C GLY A 171 -2.96 -27.00 20.89
N GLU A 172 -2.33 -26.81 19.73
CA GLU A 172 -1.32 -25.76 19.47
C GLU A 172 -1.86 -24.60 18.56
N PRO A 173 -2.93 -23.86 18.92
CA PRO A 173 -3.49 -22.83 18.02
C PRO A 173 -2.47 -21.74 17.67
N THR A 174 -1.53 -21.46 18.58
CA THR A 174 -0.42 -20.54 18.36
C THR A 174 0.48 -20.92 17.18
N ALA A 175 0.66 -22.21 16.90
CA ALA A 175 1.55 -22.67 15.82
C ALA A 175 0.99 -22.28 14.43
N GLY A 176 -0.33 -22.35 14.25
CA GLY A 176 -1.00 -21.94 13.02
C GLY A 176 -0.87 -20.44 12.75
N VAL A 177 -1.15 -19.61 13.75
CA VAL A 177 -1.07 -18.13 13.65
C VAL A 177 0.34 -17.67 13.30
N TRP A 178 1.37 -18.17 13.99
CA TRP A 178 2.76 -17.79 13.69
C TRP A 178 3.22 -18.33 12.33
N THR A 179 2.79 -19.53 11.93
CA THR A 179 3.07 -20.07 10.58
C THR A 179 2.47 -19.18 9.50
N ALA A 180 1.21 -18.75 9.65
CA ALA A 180 0.57 -17.81 8.73
C ALA A 180 1.34 -16.49 8.64
N PHE A 181 1.73 -15.93 9.79
CA PHE A 181 2.48 -14.68 9.88
C PHE A 181 3.84 -14.77 9.16
N PHE A 182 4.66 -15.78 9.46
CA PHE A 182 5.99 -15.90 8.87
C PHE A 182 5.97 -16.19 7.36
N LEU A 183 5.03 -17.00 6.88
CA LEU A 183 4.84 -17.23 5.44
C LEU A 183 4.43 -15.94 4.71
N GLN A 184 3.45 -15.20 5.25
CA GLN A 184 3.04 -13.91 4.68
C GLN A 184 4.17 -12.87 4.72
N ALA A 185 4.91 -12.79 5.82
CA ALA A 185 6.02 -11.87 5.99
C ALA A 185 7.15 -12.15 4.98
N ALA A 186 7.48 -13.44 4.77
CA ALA A 186 8.47 -13.88 3.80
C ALA A 186 8.02 -13.64 2.35
N GLY A 187 6.75 -13.93 2.03
CA GLY A 187 6.18 -13.64 0.71
C GLY A 187 6.26 -12.15 0.36
N ARG A 188 5.91 -11.28 1.32
CA ARG A 188 6.07 -9.83 1.19
C ARG A 188 7.52 -9.40 1.04
N ALA A 189 8.44 -9.96 1.83
CA ALA A 189 9.87 -9.67 1.71
C ALA A 189 10.41 -10.02 0.30
N LEU A 190 9.97 -11.12 -0.31
CA LEU A 190 10.31 -11.46 -1.71
C LEU A 190 9.77 -10.42 -2.71
N MET A 191 8.53 -9.95 -2.56
CA MET A 191 8.00 -8.83 -3.37
C MET A 191 8.80 -7.52 -3.21
N GLY A 192 9.67 -7.43 -2.20
CA GLY A 192 10.61 -6.32 -2.02
C GLY A 192 11.67 -6.22 -3.11
N PHE A 193 12.05 -7.34 -3.76
CA PHE A 193 13.01 -7.34 -4.87
C PHE A 193 12.48 -6.55 -6.07
N SER A 194 11.23 -6.82 -6.46
CA SER A 194 10.60 -6.21 -7.63
C SER A 194 10.30 -4.72 -7.45
N SER A 195 10.24 -4.24 -6.21
CA SER A 195 10.20 -2.80 -5.92
C SER A 195 11.49 -2.10 -6.38
N ILE A 196 12.67 -2.69 -6.13
CA ILE A 196 13.96 -2.14 -6.56
C ILE A 196 14.04 -2.10 -8.08
N THR A 197 13.67 -3.19 -8.75
CA THR A 197 13.82 -3.27 -10.20
C THR A 197 12.83 -2.36 -10.92
N ALA A 198 11.61 -2.19 -10.40
CA ALA A 198 10.68 -1.17 -10.88
C ALA A 198 11.22 0.26 -10.64
N PHE A 199 11.45 0.66 -9.39
CA PHE A 199 11.74 2.07 -9.07
C PHE A 199 13.17 2.53 -9.41
N ALA A 200 14.14 1.62 -9.57
CA ALA A 200 15.51 1.97 -9.99
C ALA A 200 15.83 1.53 -11.43
N LEU A 201 15.70 0.24 -11.75
CA LEU A 201 16.19 -0.29 -13.04
C LEU A 201 15.27 0.07 -14.22
N ALA A 202 13.95 0.04 -14.06
CA ALA A 202 13.01 0.42 -15.12
C ALA A 202 13.08 1.92 -15.43
N VAL A 203 13.22 2.75 -14.40
CA VAL A 203 13.42 4.20 -14.52
C VAL A 203 14.69 4.50 -15.33
N ALA A 204 15.81 3.86 -14.99
CA ALA A 204 17.06 4.01 -15.75
C ALA A 204 16.90 3.51 -17.20
N TYR A 205 16.27 2.36 -17.41
CA TYR A 205 16.01 1.80 -18.74
C TYR A 205 15.16 2.73 -19.62
N LEU A 206 14.07 3.27 -19.08
CA LEU A 206 13.21 4.22 -19.79
C LEU A 206 13.92 5.55 -20.10
N GLY A 207 14.80 6.03 -19.23
CA GLY A 207 15.67 7.18 -19.52
C GLY A 207 16.53 6.96 -20.77
N ASP A 208 17.22 5.81 -20.83
CA ASP A 208 18.15 5.48 -21.92
C ASP A 208 17.46 5.15 -23.26
N VAL A 209 16.20 4.71 -23.21
CA VAL A 209 15.38 4.32 -24.37
C VAL A 209 14.55 5.50 -24.91
N ALA A 210 14.08 6.41 -24.05
CA ALA A 210 13.35 7.61 -24.49
C ALA A 210 14.27 8.76 -24.96
N GLY A 211 15.51 8.82 -24.46
CA GLY A 211 16.46 9.90 -24.73
C GLY A 211 16.13 11.21 -23.99
N PRO A 212 17.08 12.14 -23.90
CA PRO A 212 17.03 13.28 -22.97
C PRO A 212 15.82 14.21 -23.19
N GLN A 213 15.36 14.39 -24.43
CA GLN A 213 14.22 15.26 -24.73
C GLN A 213 12.84 14.66 -24.40
N ARG A 214 12.71 13.33 -24.31
CA ARG A 214 11.41 12.64 -24.09
C ARG A 214 11.34 11.87 -22.78
N SER A 215 12.47 11.63 -22.11
CA SER A 215 12.59 10.90 -20.84
C SER A 215 11.61 11.40 -19.78
N SER A 216 11.49 12.72 -19.58
CA SER A 216 10.56 13.29 -18.60
C SER A 216 9.09 12.90 -18.85
N THR A 217 8.66 12.79 -20.10
CA THR A 217 7.27 12.43 -20.44
C THR A 217 7.04 10.94 -20.26
N TYR A 218 8.01 10.12 -20.69
CA TYR A 218 7.99 8.66 -20.51
C TYR A 218 7.97 8.28 -19.03
N LEU A 219 8.82 8.91 -18.21
CA LEU A 219 8.85 8.70 -16.77
C LEU A 219 7.57 9.21 -16.09
N GLY A 220 6.99 10.32 -16.55
CA GLY A 220 5.70 10.80 -16.04
C GLY A 220 4.56 9.80 -16.29
N ILE A 221 4.48 9.23 -17.50
CA ILE A 221 3.51 8.17 -17.82
C ILE A 221 3.79 6.92 -16.97
N TYR A 222 5.05 6.49 -16.89
CA TYR A 222 5.45 5.33 -16.08
C TYR A 222 5.05 5.48 -14.61
N PHE A 223 5.40 6.60 -13.96
CA PHE A 223 5.04 6.83 -12.55
C PHE A 223 3.53 6.99 -12.32
N SER A 224 2.71 7.31 -13.32
CA SER A 224 1.26 7.27 -13.13
C SER A 224 0.74 5.85 -12.81
N ALA A 225 1.44 4.79 -13.27
CA ALA A 225 1.14 3.41 -12.90
C ALA A 225 1.28 3.13 -11.40
N SER A 226 2.18 3.81 -10.67
CA SER A 226 2.32 3.60 -9.22
C SER A 226 1.17 4.20 -8.40
N SER A 227 0.35 5.05 -9.03
CA SER A 227 -0.88 5.60 -8.43
C SER A 227 -2.13 4.86 -8.91
N LEU A 228 -2.14 4.37 -10.14
CA LEU A 228 -3.25 3.57 -10.69
C LEU A 228 -3.25 2.11 -10.18
N GLY A 229 -2.08 1.51 -9.97
CA GLY A 229 -1.96 0.15 -9.46
C GLY A 229 -2.63 -0.07 -8.10
N PRO A 230 -2.39 0.78 -7.08
CA PRO A 230 -3.05 0.65 -5.79
C PRO A 230 -4.57 0.80 -5.89
N ALA A 231 -5.06 1.75 -6.71
CA ALA A 231 -6.48 1.96 -6.95
C ALA A 231 -7.15 0.72 -7.58
N LEU A 232 -6.56 0.15 -8.63
CA LEU A 232 -7.05 -1.08 -9.25
C LEU A 232 -6.97 -2.29 -8.31
N GLY A 233 -5.93 -2.35 -7.47
CA GLY A 233 -5.77 -3.42 -6.48
C GLY A 233 -6.91 -3.42 -5.46
N ILE A 234 -7.28 -2.23 -4.97
CA ILE A 234 -8.43 -2.06 -4.08
C ILE A 234 -9.72 -2.50 -4.76
N LEU A 235 -10.02 -2.01 -5.98
CA LEU A 235 -11.26 -2.31 -6.71
C LEU A 235 -11.41 -3.80 -7.05
N LEU A 236 -10.33 -4.45 -7.51
CA LEU A 236 -10.37 -5.88 -7.82
C LEU A 236 -10.49 -6.71 -6.54
N SER A 237 -9.75 -6.36 -5.48
CA SER A 237 -9.91 -7.01 -4.18
C SER A 237 -11.32 -6.87 -3.61
N SER A 238 -11.99 -5.72 -3.74
CA SER A 238 -13.36 -5.56 -3.22
C SER A 238 -14.38 -6.43 -3.94
N GLU A 239 -14.22 -6.67 -5.25
CA GLU A 239 -15.10 -7.61 -5.96
C GLU A 239 -14.78 -9.07 -5.60
N PHE A 240 -13.51 -9.44 -5.44
CA PHE A 240 -13.13 -10.79 -4.99
C PHE A 240 -13.54 -11.09 -3.54
N LEU A 241 -13.58 -10.08 -2.66
CA LEU A 241 -14.03 -10.24 -1.27
C LEU A 241 -15.54 -10.48 -1.13
N LYS A 242 -16.35 -10.25 -2.19
CA LYS A 242 -17.76 -10.64 -2.23
C LYS A 242 -17.97 -12.13 -2.48
N LEU A 243 -16.94 -12.84 -2.96
CA LEU A 243 -16.95 -14.29 -3.11
C LEU A 243 -16.54 -14.96 -1.80
N PRO A 244 -17.13 -16.12 -1.41
CA PRO A 244 -16.68 -16.88 -0.25
C PRO A 244 -15.24 -17.39 -0.46
N ALA A 245 -14.43 -17.47 0.62
CA ALA A 245 -13.08 -18.05 0.52
C ALA A 245 -13.09 -19.53 0.11
N ASP A 246 -14.06 -20.31 0.63
CA ASP A 246 -14.34 -21.68 0.19
C ASP A 246 -15.22 -21.65 -1.06
N LEU A 247 -14.66 -21.96 -2.23
CA LEU A 247 -15.41 -21.99 -3.50
C LEU A 247 -16.21 -23.30 -3.70
N ASP A 248 -15.93 -24.34 -2.90
CA ASP A 248 -16.53 -25.69 -3.05
C ASP A 248 -17.83 -25.88 -2.26
N THR A 249 -18.15 -25.01 -1.30
CA THR A 249 -19.44 -25.04 -0.57
C THR A 249 -20.55 -24.44 -1.43
N GLY A 250 -21.20 -25.28 -2.23
CA GLY A 250 -22.25 -24.86 -3.15
C GLY A 250 -23.50 -24.29 -2.45
N SER A 251 -23.79 -23.01 -2.72
CA SER A 251 -25.10 -22.33 -2.63
C SER A 251 -25.95 -22.44 -1.34
N GLU A 252 -25.50 -23.06 -0.26
CA GLU A 252 -26.09 -22.82 1.06
C GLU A 252 -25.60 -21.48 1.58
N THR A 253 -26.46 -20.46 1.45
CA THR A 253 -26.23 -19.14 2.03
C THR A 253 -26.00 -19.29 3.53
N ALA A 254 -24.75 -19.09 3.96
CA ALA A 254 -24.42 -18.99 5.37
C ALA A 254 -25.31 -17.91 6.01
N PRO A 255 -25.86 -18.14 7.22
CA PRO A 255 -26.85 -17.25 7.80
C PRO A 255 -26.27 -15.84 7.98
N PRO A 256 -27.06 -14.78 7.70
CA PRO A 256 -26.58 -13.41 7.82
C PRO A 256 -26.04 -13.15 9.23
N GLY A 257 -24.77 -12.76 9.32
CA GLY A 257 -24.04 -12.63 10.59
C GLY A 257 -22.84 -13.57 10.74
N THR A 258 -22.67 -14.60 9.89
CA THR A 258 -21.39 -15.32 9.82
C THR A 258 -20.35 -14.47 9.10
N ASN A 259 -19.22 -14.18 9.75
CA ASN A 259 -18.05 -13.51 9.16
C ASN A 259 -17.37 -14.41 8.11
N THR A 260 -17.95 -14.52 6.91
CA THR A 260 -17.26 -15.12 5.76
C THR A 260 -16.09 -14.23 5.39
N THR A 261 -14.89 -14.70 5.69
CA THR A 261 -13.67 -14.14 5.12
C THR A 261 -13.77 -14.35 3.60
N GLY A 262 -13.86 -13.26 2.84
CA GLY A 262 -14.01 -13.34 1.38
C GLY A 262 -12.75 -13.92 0.72
N ALA A 263 -12.80 -14.20 -0.58
CA ALA A 263 -11.71 -14.81 -1.35
C ALA A 263 -10.50 -13.87 -1.59
N TRP A 264 -9.89 -13.40 -0.51
CA TRP A 264 -8.80 -12.42 -0.44
C TRP A 264 -7.54 -12.84 -1.20
N TRP A 265 -7.35 -14.14 -1.41
CA TRP A 265 -6.20 -14.70 -2.12
C TRP A 265 -6.28 -14.55 -3.65
N LEU A 266 -7.49 -14.42 -4.23
CA LEU A 266 -7.70 -14.38 -5.69
C LEU A 266 -6.95 -13.24 -6.39
N ILE A 267 -6.84 -12.06 -5.76
CA ILE A 267 -6.12 -10.91 -6.33
C ILE A 267 -4.63 -11.22 -6.58
N ASN A 268 -4.01 -12.00 -5.69
CA ASN A 268 -2.60 -12.40 -5.81
C ASN A 268 -2.43 -13.43 -6.94
N VAL A 269 -3.40 -14.32 -7.14
CA VAL A 269 -3.41 -15.25 -8.28
C VAL A 269 -3.58 -14.51 -9.60
N ALA A 270 -4.56 -13.59 -9.70
CA ALA A 270 -4.81 -12.79 -10.90
C ALA A 270 -3.61 -11.89 -11.26
N GLY A 271 -3.03 -11.20 -10.27
CA GLY A 271 -1.83 -10.39 -10.47
C GLY A 271 -0.59 -11.21 -10.83
N SER A 272 -0.42 -12.41 -10.25
CA SER A 272 0.65 -13.33 -10.62
C SER A 272 0.52 -13.84 -12.04
N ALA A 273 -0.69 -14.14 -12.51
CA ALA A 273 -0.94 -14.53 -13.89
C ALA A 273 -0.56 -13.41 -14.88
N LEU A 274 -0.89 -12.16 -14.56
CA LEU A 274 -0.49 -11.01 -15.38
C LEU A 274 1.03 -10.77 -15.35
N ALA A 275 1.68 -10.90 -14.19
CA ALA A 275 3.14 -10.84 -14.07
C ALA A 275 3.83 -11.95 -14.89
N LEU A 276 3.26 -13.16 -14.92
CA LEU A 276 3.78 -14.30 -15.68
C LEU A 276 3.70 -14.07 -17.20
N ILE A 277 2.66 -13.38 -17.68
CA ILE A 277 2.52 -12.96 -19.09
C ILE A 277 3.53 -11.86 -19.43
N LEU A 278 3.75 -10.90 -18.53
CA LEU A 278 4.69 -9.79 -18.74
C LEU A 278 6.16 -10.23 -18.67
N MET A 279 6.51 -11.20 -17.83
CA MET A 279 7.88 -11.65 -17.60
C MET A 279 8.65 -11.99 -18.89
N PRO A 280 8.20 -12.88 -19.79
CA PRO A 280 8.93 -13.21 -21.02
C PRO A 280 9.04 -12.00 -21.97
N LEU A 281 8.01 -11.14 -22.02
CA LEU A 281 8.03 -9.93 -22.85
C LEU A 281 9.07 -8.91 -22.36
N VAL A 282 9.25 -8.81 -21.05
CA VAL A 282 10.27 -7.95 -20.42
C VAL A 282 11.68 -8.51 -20.58
N VAL A 283 11.89 -9.84 -20.56
CA VAL A 283 13.20 -10.45 -20.90
C VAL A 283 13.63 -10.11 -22.32
N LEU A 284 12.69 -10.06 -23.27
CA LEU A 284 12.94 -9.83 -24.70
C LEU A 284 13.15 -8.34 -25.05
N LEU A 285 13.11 -7.42 -24.08
CA LEU A 285 13.46 -6.02 -24.31
C LEU A 285 14.96 -5.90 -24.66
N PRO A 286 15.34 -5.03 -25.61
CA PRO A 286 16.74 -4.92 -26.05
C PRO A 286 17.64 -4.46 -24.90
N GLU A 287 18.75 -5.16 -24.68
CA GLU A 287 19.84 -4.67 -23.85
C GLU A 287 20.59 -3.55 -24.58
N LYS A 288 20.82 -2.44 -23.90
CA LYS A 288 21.67 -1.35 -24.38
C LYS A 288 23.00 -1.46 -23.65
N HIS A 289 24.01 -2.00 -24.31
CA HIS A 289 25.36 -2.04 -23.75
C HIS A 289 25.91 -0.61 -23.61
N THR A 290 26.20 -0.22 -22.38
CA THR A 290 26.95 1.00 -22.05
C THR A 290 28.41 0.63 -21.85
N ASP A 291 29.14 0.47 -22.94
CA ASP A 291 30.54 -0.02 -22.98
C ASP A 291 31.60 1.00 -22.50
N ALA A 292 31.22 1.98 -21.67
CA ALA A 292 31.99 3.22 -21.47
C ALA A 292 32.73 3.37 -20.12
N GLU A 293 32.41 2.60 -19.08
CA GLU A 293 32.93 2.80 -17.71
C GLU A 293 33.14 1.47 -16.94
N GLU A 294 33.98 0.55 -17.45
CA GLU A 294 33.99 -0.84 -16.95
C GLU A 294 35.21 -1.28 -16.09
N HIS A 295 36.13 -0.40 -15.64
CA HIS A 295 37.39 -0.90 -15.01
C HIS A 295 38.02 -0.25 -13.75
N GLU A 296 37.53 0.85 -13.16
CA GLU A 296 38.15 1.43 -11.92
C GLU A 296 37.30 1.27 -10.63
N THR A 297 36.09 0.72 -10.74
CA THR A 297 34.98 1.02 -9.81
C THR A 297 34.61 -0.15 -8.89
N GLU A 298 35.51 -0.59 -8.00
CA GLU A 298 35.17 -1.60 -6.98
C GLU A 298 35.77 -1.29 -5.58
N GLN A 299 37.06 -0.95 -5.49
CA GLN A 299 37.65 -0.43 -4.24
C GLN A 299 37.46 1.09 -4.06
N GLN A 300 37.39 1.85 -5.16
CA GLN A 300 37.07 3.29 -5.14
C GLN A 300 35.63 3.54 -4.66
N GLU A 301 34.69 2.66 -5.01
CA GLU A 301 33.24 2.85 -4.82
C GLU A 301 32.78 2.66 -3.36
N SER A 302 33.37 1.69 -2.63
CA SER A 302 33.06 1.50 -1.21
C SER A 302 33.60 2.63 -0.33
N ARG A 303 34.79 3.16 -0.65
CA ARG A 303 35.36 4.34 0.02
C ARG A 303 34.59 5.62 -0.33
N SER A 304 34.26 5.85 -1.60
CA SER A 304 33.45 7.00 -2.01
C SER A 304 32.02 6.94 -1.50
N PHE A 305 31.42 5.75 -1.31
CA PHE A 305 30.13 5.60 -0.62
C PHE A 305 30.20 6.07 0.85
N LEU A 306 31.18 5.59 1.61
CA LEU A 306 31.36 6.00 3.02
C LEU A 306 31.71 7.49 3.14
N GLN A 307 32.51 8.02 2.21
CA GLN A 307 32.86 9.44 2.14
C GLN A 307 31.64 10.30 1.76
N GLY A 308 30.86 9.89 0.75
CA GLY A 308 29.61 10.54 0.36
C GLY A 308 28.57 10.52 1.48
N LEU A 309 28.35 9.37 2.13
CA LEU A 309 27.49 9.23 3.31
C LEU A 309 27.91 10.21 4.41
N LYS A 310 29.21 10.29 4.71
CA LYS A 310 29.74 11.25 5.69
C LYS A 310 29.43 12.68 5.26
N THR A 311 29.81 13.09 4.05
CA THR A 311 29.58 14.44 3.51
C THR A 311 28.11 14.85 3.57
N ILE A 312 27.20 13.97 3.15
CA ILE A 312 25.75 14.21 3.10
C ILE A 312 25.15 14.36 4.51
N VAL A 313 25.55 13.51 5.46
CA VAL A 313 25.02 13.54 6.85
C VAL A 313 25.66 14.65 7.69
N THR A 314 26.90 15.06 7.39
CA THR A 314 27.55 16.19 8.08
C THR A 314 27.08 17.56 7.60
N ASP A 315 26.54 17.67 6.39
CA ASP A 315 25.93 18.90 5.90
C ASP A 315 24.54 19.06 6.55
N PRO A 316 24.32 20.09 7.41
CA PRO A 316 23.09 20.20 8.18
C PRO A 316 21.88 20.57 7.31
N VAL A 317 22.07 21.16 6.12
CA VAL A 317 20.97 21.43 5.18
C VAL A 317 20.52 20.12 4.54
N LYS A 318 21.48 19.31 4.05
CA LYS A 318 21.19 18.01 3.43
C LYS A 318 20.58 17.02 4.44
N ALA A 319 21.09 16.98 5.68
CA ALA A 319 20.55 16.15 6.75
C ALA A 319 19.09 16.51 7.12
N MET A 320 18.77 17.81 7.24
CA MET A 320 17.40 18.27 7.52
C MET A 320 16.43 17.93 6.37
N LEU A 321 16.87 18.08 5.11
CA LEU A 321 16.07 17.73 3.93
C LEU A 321 15.86 16.22 3.79
N LEU A 322 16.86 15.40 4.14
CA LEU A 322 16.73 13.94 4.21
C LEU A 322 15.68 13.53 5.25
N LEU A 323 15.71 14.13 6.44
CA LEU A 323 14.75 13.84 7.51
C LEU A 323 13.33 14.27 7.13
N ALA A 324 13.15 15.47 6.58
CA ALA A 324 11.86 15.96 6.08
C ALA A 324 11.30 15.05 4.96
N GLY A 325 12.16 14.69 4.00
CA GLY A 325 11.80 13.80 2.89
C GLY A 325 11.44 12.38 3.34
N ALA A 326 12.09 11.85 4.39
CA ALA A 326 11.73 10.57 4.99
C ALA A 326 10.33 10.61 5.62
N ILE A 327 10.05 11.63 6.44
CA ILE A 327 8.75 11.82 7.10
C ILE A 327 7.62 12.02 6.06
N ASP A 328 7.84 12.89 5.08
CA ASP A 328 6.86 13.15 4.02
C ASP A 328 6.60 11.89 3.17
N SER A 329 7.62 11.09 2.89
CA SER A 329 7.49 9.79 2.21
C SER A 329 6.65 8.79 2.98
N LEU A 330 6.84 8.70 4.30
CA LEU A 330 6.24 7.71 5.19
C LEU A 330 4.74 7.90 5.38
N LEU A 331 4.26 9.13 5.54
CA LEU A 331 2.87 9.41 5.95
C LEU A 331 1.80 8.85 4.99
N PRO A 332 1.87 9.02 3.65
CA PRO A 332 0.93 8.35 2.75
C PRO A 332 0.95 6.83 2.78
N LEU A 333 2.08 6.22 3.12
CA LEU A 333 2.14 4.76 3.18
C LEU A 333 1.42 4.26 4.44
N VAL A 334 1.64 4.91 5.59
CA VAL A 334 0.86 4.67 6.82
C VAL A 334 -0.64 4.90 6.57
N ALA A 335 -1.00 6.01 5.92
CA ALA A 335 -2.38 6.36 5.63
C ALA A 335 -3.05 5.35 4.68
N LEU A 336 -2.36 4.88 3.64
CA LEU A 336 -2.86 3.84 2.74
C LEU A 336 -3.00 2.49 3.46
N SER A 337 -1.96 2.04 4.17
CA SER A 337 -1.94 0.76 4.88
C SER A 337 -3.11 0.59 5.86
N TYR A 338 -3.47 1.65 6.60
CA TYR A 338 -4.57 1.59 7.58
C TYR A 338 -5.90 2.17 7.09
N SER A 339 -5.99 2.59 5.82
CA SER A 339 -7.16 3.28 5.27
C SER A 339 -8.47 2.50 5.47
N PHE A 340 -8.50 1.22 5.09
CA PHE A 340 -9.68 0.36 5.24
C PHE A 340 -9.99 0.03 6.70
N LYS A 341 -8.96 -0.18 7.53
CA LYS A 341 -9.15 -0.40 8.97
C LYS A 341 -9.81 0.81 9.64
N LEU A 342 -9.36 2.01 9.28
CA LEU A 342 -9.93 3.25 9.77
C LEU A 342 -11.36 3.47 9.25
N LEU A 343 -11.69 3.12 8.01
CA LEU A 343 -13.07 3.18 7.51
C LEU A 343 -14.01 2.22 8.26
N GLU A 344 -13.62 0.95 8.40
CA GLU A 344 -14.38 -0.10 9.11
C GLU A 344 -14.68 0.35 10.55
N VAL A 345 -13.67 0.89 11.24
CA VAL A 345 -13.81 1.40 12.61
C VAL A 345 -14.62 2.70 12.70
N LEU A 346 -14.40 3.69 11.83
CA LEU A 346 -14.94 5.06 11.97
C LEU A 346 -16.30 5.29 11.30
N PHE A 347 -16.64 4.51 10.27
CA PHE A 347 -17.86 4.68 9.47
C PHE A 347 -18.70 3.41 9.33
N SER A 348 -18.08 2.23 9.38
CA SER A 348 -18.70 0.90 9.25
C SER A 348 -19.42 0.60 7.92
N ASP A 349 -19.70 1.60 7.07
CA ASP A 349 -19.95 1.40 5.63
C ASP A 349 -18.60 1.30 4.90
N VAL A 350 -18.30 0.10 4.39
CA VAL A 350 -17.05 -0.22 3.70
C VAL A 350 -17.22 -0.17 2.17
N ASP A 351 -18.41 -0.48 1.64
CA ASP A 351 -18.64 -0.66 0.20
C ASP A 351 -18.57 0.68 -0.54
N PHE A 352 -19.35 1.68 -0.12
CA PHE A 352 -19.33 2.99 -0.78
C PHE A 352 -17.99 3.70 -0.57
N ALA A 353 -17.42 3.56 0.63
CA ALA A 353 -16.13 4.13 0.97
C ALA A 353 -14.95 3.52 0.16
N THR A 354 -15.05 2.25 -0.24
CA THR A 354 -14.07 1.58 -1.13
C THR A 354 -13.96 2.31 -2.47
N TYR A 355 -15.10 2.56 -3.14
CA TYR A 355 -15.12 3.24 -4.44
C TYR A 355 -14.63 4.70 -4.34
N ILE A 356 -14.88 5.38 -3.22
CA ILE A 356 -14.31 6.70 -2.92
C ILE A 356 -12.78 6.64 -2.81
N ILE A 357 -12.22 5.71 -2.03
CA ILE A 357 -10.76 5.63 -1.85
C ILE A 357 -10.07 5.31 -3.16
N ALA A 358 -10.52 4.28 -3.87
CA ALA A 358 -9.88 3.85 -5.10
C ALA A 358 -10.14 4.79 -6.29
N GLY A 359 -11.37 5.30 -6.43
CA GLY A 359 -11.77 6.14 -7.55
C GLY A 359 -11.35 7.61 -7.42
N LEU A 360 -11.25 8.15 -6.19
CA LEU A 360 -11.02 9.56 -5.94
C LEU A 360 -9.75 9.84 -5.13
N VAL A 361 -9.60 9.25 -3.94
CA VAL A 361 -8.52 9.60 -3.00
C VAL A 361 -7.15 9.21 -3.54
N VAL A 362 -6.98 7.95 -3.96
CA VAL A 362 -5.69 7.43 -4.44
C VAL A 362 -5.24 8.08 -5.76
N PRO A 363 -6.08 8.21 -6.81
CA PRO A 363 -5.67 8.83 -8.08
C PRO A 363 -5.34 10.33 -7.94
N LEU A 364 -6.10 11.08 -7.14
CA LEU A 364 -5.80 12.49 -6.88
C LEU A 364 -4.56 12.68 -6.00
N GLY A 365 -4.32 11.79 -5.03
CA GLY A 365 -3.02 11.69 -4.36
C GLY A 365 -1.88 11.51 -5.36
N GLY A 366 -2.05 10.65 -6.36
CA GLY A 366 -1.13 10.50 -7.50
C GLY A 366 -0.87 11.82 -8.27
N ALA A 367 -1.93 12.58 -8.56
CA ALA A 367 -1.81 13.89 -9.21
C ALA A 367 -1.03 14.92 -8.36
N GLY A 368 -1.02 14.77 -7.02
CA GLY A 368 -0.18 15.56 -6.10
C GLY A 368 1.32 15.44 -6.40
N PHE A 369 1.81 14.24 -6.74
CA PHE A 369 3.22 14.06 -7.13
C PHE A 369 3.57 14.84 -8.41
N LEU A 370 2.71 14.73 -9.44
CA LEU A 370 2.93 15.37 -10.74
C LEU A 370 2.90 16.89 -10.61
N THR A 371 1.94 17.43 -9.86
CA THR A 371 1.82 18.88 -9.63
C THR A 371 2.99 19.42 -8.80
N GLY A 372 3.41 18.72 -7.73
CA GLY A 372 4.60 19.08 -6.96
C GLY A 372 5.87 19.10 -7.84
N GLY A 373 6.09 18.07 -8.65
CA GLY A 373 7.22 17.97 -9.58
C GLY A 373 7.18 18.97 -10.76
N PHE A 374 6.01 19.49 -11.13
CA PHE A 374 5.87 20.56 -12.12
C PHE A 374 6.22 21.93 -11.52
N VAL A 375 5.73 22.22 -10.31
CA VAL A 375 5.96 23.49 -9.61
C VAL A 375 7.46 23.73 -9.35
N THR A 376 8.23 22.69 -8.98
CA THR A 376 9.69 22.83 -8.71
C THR A 376 10.54 23.16 -9.94
N ARG A 377 10.01 23.02 -11.16
CA ARG A 377 10.68 23.49 -12.39
C ARG A 377 10.64 25.00 -12.53
N ARG A 378 9.73 25.68 -11.82
CA ARG A 378 9.52 27.13 -11.86
C ARG A 378 10.07 27.86 -10.63
N LEU A 379 10.57 27.12 -9.63
CA LEU A 379 11.07 27.66 -8.37
C LEU A 379 12.58 27.45 -8.23
N SER A 380 13.26 28.44 -7.65
CA SER A 380 14.63 28.31 -7.17
C SER A 380 14.71 27.30 -6.01
N ILE A 381 15.93 26.91 -5.62
CA ILE A 381 16.15 26.00 -4.47
C ILE A 381 15.45 26.55 -3.20
N ARG A 382 15.72 27.82 -2.85
CA ARG A 382 15.10 28.50 -1.72
C ARG A 382 13.57 28.60 -1.83
N GLY A 383 13.06 28.95 -3.02
CA GLY A 383 11.61 28.99 -3.28
C GLY A 383 10.94 27.63 -3.13
N THR A 384 11.63 26.55 -3.50
CA THR A 384 11.14 25.18 -3.36
C THR A 384 11.08 24.72 -1.90
N ILE A 385 12.07 25.07 -1.07
CA ILE A 385 12.03 24.79 0.37
C ILE A 385 10.87 25.54 1.04
N ILE A 386 10.64 26.81 0.67
CA ILE A 386 9.49 27.59 1.15
C ILE A 386 8.17 26.94 0.72
N PHE A 387 8.06 26.48 -0.54
CA PHE A 387 6.90 25.76 -1.02
C PHE A 387 6.62 24.48 -0.21
N CYS A 388 7.63 23.65 0.08
CA CYS A 388 7.47 22.47 0.94
C CYS A 388 7.00 22.83 2.35
N MET A 389 7.56 23.88 2.95
CA MET A 389 7.19 24.36 4.28
C MET A 389 5.72 24.83 4.33
N VAL A 390 5.29 25.63 3.33
CA VAL A 390 3.90 26.10 3.25
C VAL A 390 2.94 24.93 2.97
N ALA A 391 3.28 24.03 2.04
CA ALA A 391 2.45 22.87 1.72
C ALA A 391 2.32 21.89 2.90
N THR A 392 3.40 21.64 3.66
CA THR A 392 3.32 20.85 4.89
C THR A 392 2.47 21.53 5.96
N MET A 393 2.60 22.84 6.15
CA MET A 393 1.77 23.61 7.10
C MET A 393 0.26 23.57 6.73
N VAL A 394 -0.08 23.76 5.45
CA VAL A 394 -1.47 23.63 4.96
C VAL A 394 -1.99 22.21 5.18
N THR A 395 -1.19 21.18 4.86
CA THR A 395 -1.57 19.78 5.06
C THR A 395 -1.76 19.45 6.55
N SER A 396 -0.95 20.01 7.45
CA SER A 396 -1.14 19.89 8.91
C SER A 396 -2.52 20.37 9.36
N GLY A 397 -3.00 21.48 8.78
CA GLY A 397 -4.31 22.05 9.07
C GLY A 397 -5.52 21.24 8.57
N LEU A 398 -5.30 20.24 7.69
CA LEU A 398 -6.36 19.38 7.16
C LEU A 398 -6.61 18.13 8.01
N PHE A 399 -5.64 17.68 8.82
CA PHE A 399 -5.79 16.48 9.67
C PHE A 399 -6.98 16.50 10.64
N PRO A 400 -7.36 17.64 11.27
CA PRO A 400 -8.57 17.69 12.09
C PRO A 400 -9.86 17.27 11.35
N GLY A 401 -9.88 17.29 10.01
CA GLY A 401 -10.98 16.75 9.22
C GLY A 401 -11.22 15.25 9.42
N MET A 402 -10.21 14.48 9.87
CA MET A 402 -10.37 13.06 10.22
C MET A 402 -11.14 12.84 11.54
N LEU A 403 -11.41 13.90 12.32
CA LEU A 403 -12.30 13.82 13.48
C LEU A 403 -13.78 13.76 13.09
N ILE A 404 -14.12 14.05 11.82
CA ILE A 404 -15.46 13.87 11.28
C ILE A 404 -15.69 12.38 11.09
N HIS A 405 -16.37 11.74 12.06
CA HIS A 405 -16.63 10.30 12.05
C HIS A 405 -18.00 9.96 12.67
N CYS A 406 -18.39 8.69 12.62
CA CYS A 406 -19.63 8.20 13.21
C CYS A 406 -19.40 7.88 14.70
N SER A 407 -19.75 8.83 15.58
CA SER A 407 -19.63 8.70 17.04
C SER A 407 -20.67 7.75 17.65
N GLU A 408 -21.81 7.56 16.99
CA GLU A 408 -22.90 6.69 17.47
C GLU A 408 -22.60 5.22 17.15
N THR A 409 -22.77 4.36 18.17
CA THR A 409 -22.69 2.91 18.09
C THR A 409 -23.90 2.31 18.78
N ALA A 410 -24.36 1.14 18.31
CA ALA A 410 -25.29 0.35 19.11
C ALA A 410 -24.61 -0.04 20.44
N PRO A 411 -25.26 0.12 21.60
CA PRO A 411 -24.67 -0.20 22.90
C PRO A 411 -24.31 -1.68 22.98
N PHE A 412 -23.14 -2.00 23.52
CA PHE A 412 -22.68 -3.37 23.71
C PHE A 412 -22.77 -3.78 25.19
N ALA A 413 -23.35 -4.96 25.44
CA ALA A 413 -23.56 -5.52 26.78
C ALA A 413 -22.23 -5.75 27.52
N GLY A 414 -22.06 -5.13 28.69
CA GLY A 414 -20.86 -5.29 29.52
C GLY A 414 -19.60 -4.55 29.04
N VAL A 415 -19.69 -3.75 27.97
CA VAL A 415 -18.65 -2.82 27.49
C VAL A 415 -19.11 -1.38 27.67
N ASP A 416 -20.21 -1.00 27.00
CA ASP A 416 -20.76 0.36 27.05
C ASP A 416 -21.83 0.52 28.15
N THR A 417 -22.32 -0.60 28.65
CA THR A 417 -23.47 -0.69 29.58
C THR A 417 -23.07 -1.33 30.90
N LEU A 418 -22.33 -0.60 31.74
CA LEU A 418 -22.61 -0.52 33.18
C LEU A 418 -21.76 0.54 33.91
N LEU A 419 -22.45 1.29 34.74
CA LEU A 419 -21.98 2.42 35.53
C LEU A 419 -20.97 2.00 36.62
N THR A 420 -19.66 1.99 36.36
CA THR A 420 -18.62 2.11 37.42
C THR A 420 -17.31 2.67 36.89
N ASN A 421 -16.59 3.39 37.75
CA ASN A 421 -15.42 4.21 37.40
C ASN A 421 -14.11 3.38 37.24
N ARG A 422 -14.19 2.22 36.56
CA ARG A 422 -13.06 1.33 36.25
C ARG A 422 -13.25 0.73 34.85
N PHE A 423 -12.21 0.81 34.02
CA PHE A 423 -12.14 0.18 32.70
C PHE A 423 -11.98 -1.35 32.80
N SER A 424 -13.01 -2.05 33.27
CA SER A 424 -13.05 -3.51 33.34
C SER A 424 -14.28 -4.04 32.61
N VAL A 425 -14.08 -4.47 31.36
CA VAL A 425 -15.12 -5.11 30.54
C VAL A 425 -15.59 -6.40 31.22
N ASN A 426 -16.88 -6.47 31.53
CA ASN A 426 -17.48 -7.63 32.18
C ASN A 426 -18.75 -8.06 31.45
N LEU A 427 -18.61 -9.09 30.61
CA LEU A 427 -19.71 -9.67 29.85
C LEU A 427 -20.62 -10.57 30.72
N ILE A 428 -20.23 -10.88 31.95
CA ILE A 428 -21.01 -11.71 32.89
C ILE A 428 -21.77 -10.78 33.86
N THR A 429 -23.09 -10.88 33.85
CA THR A 429 -24.03 -10.09 34.66
C THR A 429 -25.07 -11.01 35.29
N ALA A 430 -25.97 -10.47 36.12
CA ALA A 430 -26.94 -11.28 36.87
C ALA A 430 -27.92 -12.11 36.01
N CYS A 431 -28.12 -11.76 34.73
CA CYS A 431 -29.01 -12.48 33.82
C CYS A 431 -28.34 -13.67 33.11
N ASN A 432 -27.01 -13.71 33.02
CA ASN A 432 -26.25 -14.78 32.35
C ASN A 432 -25.23 -15.48 33.26
N SER A 433 -25.14 -15.11 34.54
CA SER A 433 -24.21 -15.71 35.53
C SER A 433 -24.35 -17.23 35.67
N ASN A 434 -25.54 -17.76 35.40
CA ASN A 434 -25.87 -19.18 35.56
C ASN A 434 -25.67 -19.98 34.26
N CYS A 435 -25.20 -19.35 33.18
CA CYS A 435 -25.04 -19.96 31.86
C CYS A 435 -23.63 -20.53 31.60
N ASN A 436 -22.64 -20.16 32.43
CA ASN A 436 -21.22 -20.53 32.30
C ASN A 436 -20.64 -20.34 30.87
N CYS A 437 -20.89 -19.19 30.25
CA CYS A 437 -20.49 -18.90 28.87
C CYS A 437 -18.96 -18.85 28.68
N SER A 438 -18.47 -19.40 27.57
CA SER A 438 -17.07 -19.21 27.17
C SER A 438 -16.89 -17.92 26.37
N ARG A 439 -15.65 -17.40 26.37
CA ARG A 439 -15.18 -16.29 25.53
C ARG A 439 -14.39 -16.73 24.30
N ASP A 440 -14.19 -18.04 24.10
CA ASP A 440 -13.42 -18.58 22.97
C ASP A 440 -14.21 -18.56 21.64
N ILE A 441 -15.52 -18.25 21.64
CA ILE A 441 -16.37 -18.24 20.44
C ILE A 441 -17.17 -16.92 20.38
N TYR A 442 -16.74 -16.00 19.52
CA TYR A 442 -17.49 -14.78 19.20
C TYR A 442 -18.60 -15.05 18.19
N GLN A 443 -19.85 -14.87 18.59
CA GLN A 443 -21.03 -15.06 17.72
C GLN A 443 -22.05 -13.95 18.04
N PRO A 444 -21.85 -12.71 17.56
CA PRO A 444 -22.64 -11.57 18.01
C PRO A 444 -24.13 -11.76 17.74
N VAL A 445 -24.94 -11.31 18.68
CA VAL A 445 -26.41 -11.28 18.55
C VAL A 445 -26.96 -9.92 18.95
N CYS A 446 -27.95 -9.44 18.20
CA CYS A 446 -28.69 -8.24 18.49
C CYS A 446 -29.97 -8.58 19.24
N GLY A 447 -30.13 -8.09 20.47
CA GLY A 447 -31.40 -8.19 21.19
C GLY A 447 -32.44 -7.20 20.63
N GLU A 448 -33.73 -7.54 20.76
CA GLU A 448 -34.86 -6.64 20.42
C GLU A 448 -34.81 -5.28 21.16
N ASN A 449 -34.04 -5.21 22.25
CA ASN A 449 -33.71 -3.99 22.98
C ASN A 449 -32.64 -3.09 22.30
N GLN A 450 -32.17 -3.45 21.10
CA GLN A 450 -31.10 -2.75 20.36
C GLN A 450 -29.74 -2.74 21.09
N ILE A 451 -29.45 -3.80 21.85
CA ILE A 451 -28.16 -4.03 22.51
C ILE A 451 -27.46 -5.23 21.84
N SER A 452 -26.19 -5.08 21.47
CA SER A 452 -25.33 -6.18 21.00
C SER A 452 -24.81 -7.01 22.18
N TYR A 453 -24.81 -8.34 22.03
CA TYR A 453 -24.24 -9.30 22.98
C TYR A 453 -23.20 -10.19 22.28
N PHE A 454 -22.18 -10.64 23.02
CA PHE A 454 -21.03 -11.41 22.50
C PHE A 454 -21.38 -12.78 21.91
N SER A 455 -22.34 -13.48 22.51
CA SER A 455 -22.87 -14.77 22.03
C SER A 455 -24.31 -14.99 22.50
N PRO A 456 -25.07 -15.96 21.95
CA PRO A 456 -26.42 -16.28 22.41
C PRO A 456 -26.47 -16.63 23.91
N CYS A 457 -25.45 -17.33 24.41
CA CYS A 457 -25.25 -17.60 25.83
C CYS A 457 -25.13 -16.30 26.65
N HIS A 458 -24.35 -15.32 26.18
CA HIS A 458 -24.20 -14.03 26.87
C HIS A 458 -25.49 -13.19 26.85
N ALA A 459 -26.37 -13.37 25.85
CA ALA A 459 -27.73 -12.84 25.85
C ALA A 459 -28.71 -13.65 26.75
N GLY A 460 -28.26 -14.78 27.30
CA GLY A 460 -29.06 -15.67 28.14
C GLY A 460 -30.11 -16.46 27.38
N CYS A 461 -29.95 -16.68 26.06
CA CYS A 461 -30.90 -17.41 25.22
C CYS A 461 -30.77 -18.92 25.43
N ASN A 462 -31.90 -19.63 25.57
CA ASN A 462 -31.94 -21.08 25.82
C ASN A 462 -32.43 -21.89 24.60
N GLU A 463 -32.99 -21.22 23.59
CA GLU A 463 -33.57 -21.87 22.41
C GLU A 463 -33.09 -21.20 21.11
N SER A 464 -32.86 -22.01 20.08
CA SER A 464 -32.64 -21.58 18.70
C SER A 464 -33.92 -21.76 17.88
N GLY A 465 -34.40 -20.70 17.25
CA GLY A 465 -35.52 -20.72 16.30
C GLY A 465 -35.07 -20.46 14.86
N LEU A 466 -36.02 -20.45 13.92
CA LEU A 466 -35.76 -20.31 12.48
C LEU A 466 -35.03 -19.02 12.10
N ASN A 467 -35.34 -17.89 12.76
CA ASN A 467 -34.82 -16.56 12.40
C ASN A 467 -34.01 -15.90 13.55
N GLY A 468 -33.56 -16.68 14.54
CA GLY A 468 -32.80 -16.16 15.69
C GLY A 468 -32.94 -16.99 16.95
N PHE A 469 -32.66 -16.36 18.09
CA PHE A 469 -32.60 -16.98 19.41
C PHE A 469 -33.78 -16.53 20.28
N LEU A 470 -34.27 -17.44 21.10
CA LEU A 470 -35.47 -17.32 21.91
C LEU A 470 -35.16 -17.51 23.40
N ASN A 471 -36.07 -17.03 24.24
CA ASN A 471 -35.98 -17.10 25.71
C ASN A 471 -34.69 -16.47 26.28
N CYS A 472 -34.24 -15.37 25.67
CA CYS A 472 -33.05 -14.62 26.06
C CYS A 472 -33.26 -13.84 27.38
N ALA A 473 -32.69 -14.34 28.48
CA ALA A 473 -32.86 -13.79 29.82
C ALA A 473 -32.32 -12.36 30.00
N CYS A 474 -31.30 -11.96 29.22
CA CYS A 474 -30.72 -10.62 29.28
C CYS A 474 -31.41 -9.59 28.37
N VAL A 475 -32.44 -9.99 27.60
CA VAL A 475 -33.15 -9.13 26.65
C VAL A 475 -34.55 -8.81 27.19
N GLU A 476 -34.73 -7.61 27.72
CA GLU A 476 -35.98 -7.21 28.41
C GLU A 476 -37.21 -7.15 27.50
N ARG A 477 -37.03 -6.83 26.21
CA ARG A 477 -38.10 -6.76 25.20
C ARG A 477 -38.21 -8.07 24.45
N ASN A 478 -39.40 -8.67 24.40
CA ASN A 478 -39.76 -9.91 23.68
C ASN A 478 -38.90 -11.18 23.98
N ARG A 479 -37.75 -11.06 24.66
CA ARG A 479 -36.78 -12.14 24.93
C ARG A 479 -36.25 -12.83 23.67
N THR A 480 -36.14 -12.07 22.59
CA THR A 480 -35.65 -12.52 21.28
C THR A 480 -34.37 -11.79 20.88
N ALA A 481 -33.48 -12.49 20.19
CA ALA A 481 -32.27 -11.90 19.60
C ALA A 481 -32.02 -12.46 18.19
N THR A 482 -31.56 -11.63 17.26
CA THR A 482 -31.17 -12.06 15.91
C THR A 482 -29.66 -12.20 15.79
N PRO A 483 -29.12 -13.04 14.87
CA PRO A 483 -27.68 -13.10 14.61
C PRO A 483 -27.14 -11.76 14.08
N GLY A 484 -25.88 -11.48 14.37
CA GLY A 484 -25.19 -10.25 13.97
C GLY A 484 -25.23 -9.15 15.03
N ASP A 485 -24.41 -8.11 14.84
CA ASP A 485 -24.44 -6.90 15.67
C ASP A 485 -25.69 -6.05 15.41
N CYS A 486 -26.14 -5.31 16.43
CA CYS A 486 -27.29 -4.42 16.27
C CYS A 486 -27.00 -3.27 15.30
N PRO A 487 -28.00 -2.86 14.48
CA PRO A 487 -27.90 -1.61 13.73
C PRO A 487 -27.77 -0.44 14.70
N VAL A 488 -26.97 0.57 14.32
CA VAL A 488 -26.83 1.78 15.12
C VAL A 488 -28.18 2.49 15.19
N ALA A 489 -28.62 2.84 16.40
CA ALA A 489 -29.87 3.56 16.66
C ALA A 489 -29.76 5.04 16.26
N GLY A 490 -29.69 5.27 14.95
CA GLY A 490 -29.30 6.51 14.32
C GLY A 490 -28.44 6.19 13.10
N ALA A 491 -28.93 6.50 11.90
CA ALA A 491 -28.09 6.42 10.72
C ALA A 491 -26.95 7.44 10.86
N CYS A 492 -25.70 7.02 10.60
CA CYS A 492 -24.61 7.98 10.58
C CYS A 492 -24.93 9.05 9.52
N PRO A 493 -25.01 10.36 9.87
CA PRO A 493 -25.60 11.34 8.98
C PRO A 493 -24.95 11.35 7.59
N ASP A 494 -25.75 11.21 6.54
CA ASP A 494 -25.31 10.98 5.15
C ASP A 494 -24.27 12.00 4.64
N TRP A 495 -24.22 13.19 5.24
CA TRP A 495 -23.25 14.23 4.91
C TRP A 495 -21.84 13.98 5.48
N LYS A 496 -21.68 13.19 6.55
CA LYS A 496 -20.38 12.98 7.21
C LYS A 496 -19.39 12.27 6.30
N LEU A 497 -19.82 11.20 5.63
CA LEU A 497 -18.97 10.40 4.75
C LEU A 497 -18.44 11.18 3.52
N PRO A 498 -19.25 11.90 2.72
CA PRO A 498 -18.73 12.71 1.61
C PRO A 498 -17.89 13.92 2.07
N VAL A 499 -18.16 14.50 3.24
CA VAL A 499 -17.30 15.55 3.81
C VAL A 499 -15.96 14.98 4.26
N ALA A 500 -15.94 13.86 4.99
CA ALA A 500 -14.71 13.18 5.39
C ALA A 500 -13.91 12.72 4.17
N ALA A 501 -14.56 12.17 3.14
CA ALA A 501 -13.95 11.84 1.86
C ALA A 501 -13.27 13.06 1.20
N THR A 502 -13.93 14.22 1.22
CA THR A 502 -13.34 15.48 0.70
C THR A 502 -12.07 15.86 1.46
N PHE A 503 -12.08 15.78 2.80
CA PHE A 503 -10.88 16.00 3.61
C PHE A 503 -9.79 14.96 3.32
N TYR A 504 -10.13 13.67 3.16
CA TYR A 504 -9.17 12.60 2.86
C TYR A 504 -8.54 12.79 1.46
N THR A 505 -9.31 13.22 0.46
CA THR A 505 -8.79 13.58 -0.86
C THR A 505 -7.82 14.76 -0.79
N LEU A 506 -8.20 15.85 -0.12
CA LEU A 506 -7.34 17.03 0.05
C LEU A 506 -6.05 16.67 0.82
N LEU A 507 -6.16 15.80 1.83
CA LEU A 507 -5.03 15.29 2.59
C LEU A 507 -4.10 14.44 1.72
N ALA A 508 -4.64 13.49 0.92
CA ALA A 508 -3.85 12.65 0.02
C ALA A 508 -3.06 13.50 -1.01
N VAL A 509 -3.70 14.52 -1.59
CA VAL A 509 -3.03 15.51 -2.46
C VAL A 509 -1.94 16.25 -1.70
N GLY A 510 -2.25 16.82 -0.52
CA GLY A 510 -1.30 17.57 0.31
C GLY A 510 -0.07 16.77 0.73
N LEU A 511 -0.26 15.50 1.11
CA LEU A 511 0.82 14.60 1.48
C LEU A 511 1.70 14.18 0.30
N ALA A 512 1.15 14.13 -0.91
CA ALA A 512 1.90 13.80 -2.13
C ALA A 512 2.66 15.01 -2.72
N LEU A 513 2.09 16.22 -2.59
CA LEU A 513 2.62 17.47 -3.15
C LEU A 513 4.08 17.75 -2.76
N THR A 514 4.54 17.37 -1.57
CA THR A 514 5.90 17.67 -1.08
C THR A 514 6.95 16.60 -1.39
N LYS A 515 6.54 15.40 -1.84
CA LYS A 515 7.45 14.27 -2.12
C LYS A 515 8.39 14.51 -3.29
N SER A 516 7.86 14.89 -4.45
CA SER A 516 8.71 15.19 -5.62
C SER A 516 9.58 16.43 -5.41
N PRO A 517 9.08 17.55 -4.81
CA PRO A 517 9.93 18.69 -4.47
C PRO A 517 11.12 18.40 -3.57
N SER A 518 10.91 17.69 -2.45
CA SER A 518 11.98 17.39 -1.48
C SER A 518 13.11 16.57 -2.10
N ALA A 519 12.78 15.56 -2.89
CA ALA A 519 13.76 14.78 -3.65
C ALA A 519 14.53 15.63 -4.68
N VAL A 520 13.84 16.50 -5.44
CA VAL A 520 14.49 17.38 -6.44
C VAL A 520 15.43 18.39 -5.78
N VAL A 521 15.06 18.99 -4.65
CA VAL A 521 15.95 19.92 -3.92
C VAL A 521 17.21 19.20 -3.45
N LEU A 522 17.07 18.02 -2.84
CA LEU A 522 18.21 17.23 -2.37
C LEU A 522 19.17 16.86 -3.52
N MET A 523 18.63 16.52 -4.69
CA MET A 523 19.40 16.21 -5.91
C MET A 523 20.06 17.44 -6.56
N ARG A 524 19.53 18.65 -6.35
CA ARG A 524 20.16 19.90 -6.82
C ARG A 524 21.28 20.38 -5.89
N LEU A 525 21.26 19.97 -4.62
CA LEU A 525 22.26 20.34 -3.60
C LEU A 525 23.47 19.39 -3.55
N THR A 526 23.46 18.31 -4.32
CA THR A 526 24.51 17.30 -4.32
C THR A 526 25.30 17.29 -5.62
N GLU A 527 26.62 17.24 -5.47
CA GLU A 527 27.59 17.18 -6.56
C GLU A 527 27.39 15.88 -7.38
N GLU A 528 27.63 15.93 -8.70
CA GLU A 528 27.32 14.81 -9.61
C GLU A 528 27.91 13.47 -9.13
N GLU A 529 29.13 13.49 -8.58
CA GLU A 529 29.82 12.30 -8.05
C GLU A 529 29.10 11.62 -6.87
N PHE A 530 28.30 12.37 -6.09
CA PHE A 530 27.57 11.85 -4.93
C PHE A 530 26.05 11.72 -5.14
N LYS A 531 25.49 12.09 -6.30
CA LYS A 531 24.03 12.02 -6.52
C LYS A 531 23.47 10.60 -6.40
N SER A 532 24.14 9.60 -6.98
CA SER A 532 23.73 8.19 -6.90
C SER A 532 23.69 7.69 -5.45
N VAL A 533 24.73 8.02 -4.68
CA VAL A 533 24.87 7.75 -3.23
C VAL A 533 23.76 8.46 -2.45
N THR A 534 23.45 9.70 -2.79
CA THR A 534 22.38 10.50 -2.18
C THR A 534 21.00 9.87 -2.37
N VAL A 535 20.67 9.46 -3.61
CA VAL A 535 19.41 8.76 -3.90
C VAL A 535 19.32 7.48 -3.05
N ALA A 536 20.37 6.65 -3.07
CA ALA A 536 20.40 5.39 -2.33
C ALA A 536 20.20 5.60 -0.82
N ILE A 537 20.88 6.58 -0.21
CA ILE A 537 20.72 6.92 1.22
C ILE A 537 19.29 7.42 1.49
N SER A 538 18.74 8.28 0.63
CA SER A 538 17.39 8.83 0.81
C SER A 538 16.31 7.76 0.73
N GLU A 539 16.41 6.82 -0.22
CA GLU A 539 15.46 5.71 -0.35
C GLU A 539 15.65 4.68 0.77
N THR A 540 16.89 4.33 1.12
CA THR A 540 17.18 3.42 2.24
C THR A 540 16.67 3.99 3.58
N GLY A 541 16.80 5.29 3.80
CA GLY A 541 16.26 5.98 4.98
C GLY A 541 14.73 5.91 5.05
N LYS A 542 14.04 6.24 3.95
CA LYS A 542 12.57 6.12 3.83
C LYS A 542 12.13 4.70 4.15
N LEU A 543 12.73 3.72 3.48
CA LEU A 543 12.49 2.29 3.70
C LEU A 543 12.66 1.91 5.17
N LEU A 544 13.79 2.25 5.80
CA LEU A 544 14.06 1.89 7.20
C LEU A 544 13.03 2.47 8.18
N THR A 545 12.49 3.67 7.94
CA THR A 545 11.41 4.22 8.80
C THR A 545 10.10 3.44 8.73
N MET A 546 9.79 2.80 7.60
CA MET A 546 8.59 1.97 7.45
C MET A 546 8.62 0.75 8.38
N LEU A 547 9.81 0.19 8.62
CA LEU A 547 10.00 -1.02 9.41
C LEU A 547 9.55 -0.86 10.87
N GLY A 548 9.72 0.34 11.44
CA GLY A 548 9.31 0.66 12.81
C GLY A 548 7.96 1.39 12.92
N VAL A 549 7.70 2.36 12.03
CA VAL A 549 6.55 3.26 12.24
C VAL A 549 5.22 2.66 11.81
N ILE A 550 5.18 1.82 10.76
CA ILE A 550 3.92 1.18 10.36
C ILE A 550 3.40 0.27 11.49
N PRO A 551 4.19 -0.67 12.07
CA PRO A 551 3.74 -1.46 13.22
C PRO A 551 3.41 -0.62 14.45
N ALA A 552 4.17 0.45 14.73
CA ALA A 552 3.91 1.32 15.88
C ALA A 552 2.57 2.06 15.79
N VAL A 553 2.12 2.45 14.58
CA VAL A 553 0.77 2.99 14.38
C VAL A 553 -0.30 1.90 14.55
N GLY A 554 -0.01 0.65 14.17
CA GLY A 554 -0.87 -0.49 14.47
C GLY A 554 -1.04 -0.72 15.97
N ALA A 555 0.06 -0.64 16.74
CA ALA A 555 0.04 -0.75 18.19
C ALA A 555 -0.74 0.39 18.89
N LEU A 556 -0.76 1.59 18.29
CA LEU A 556 -1.61 2.69 18.76
C LEU A 556 -3.10 2.38 18.54
N ILE A 557 -3.46 1.79 17.40
CA ILE A 557 -4.83 1.36 17.12
C ILE A 557 -5.22 0.25 18.09
N ASP A 558 -4.42 -0.80 18.22
CA ASP A 558 -4.61 -1.90 19.19
C ASP A 558 -4.81 -1.41 20.63
N ARG A 559 -4.07 -0.37 21.07
CA ARG A 559 -4.22 0.23 22.41
C ARG A 559 -5.63 0.77 22.69
N SER A 560 -6.38 1.16 21.66
CA SER A 560 -7.76 1.65 21.77
C SER A 560 -8.82 0.55 21.74
N CYS A 561 -8.40 -0.72 21.70
CA CYS A 561 -9.30 -1.86 21.75
C CYS A 561 -10.06 -1.92 23.09
N LEU A 562 -11.38 -2.00 23.01
CA LEU A 562 -12.28 -2.21 24.15
C LEU A 562 -12.51 -3.69 24.41
N LEU A 563 -12.66 -4.48 23.34
CA LEU A 563 -12.98 -5.91 23.41
C LEU A 563 -12.08 -6.71 22.47
N TRP A 564 -11.20 -7.51 23.05
CA TRP A 564 -10.33 -8.45 22.33
C TRP A 564 -11.04 -9.78 22.07
N ASN A 565 -10.81 -10.39 20.91
CA ASN A 565 -11.03 -11.82 20.76
C ASN A 565 -9.94 -12.56 21.53
N THR A 566 -10.30 -13.58 22.30
CA THR A 566 -9.34 -14.32 23.12
C THR A 566 -9.53 -15.81 22.96
N ASP A 567 -8.70 -16.42 22.14
CA ASP A 567 -8.73 -17.85 21.86
C ASP A 567 -7.71 -18.52 22.80
N CYS A 568 -8.18 -19.40 23.70
CA CYS A 568 -7.31 -20.22 24.56
C CYS A 568 -6.23 -19.44 25.32
N ARG A 569 -6.61 -18.32 25.95
CA ARG A 569 -5.76 -17.38 26.71
C ARG A 569 -4.73 -16.58 25.88
N THR A 570 -4.77 -16.64 24.55
CA THR A 570 -3.99 -15.75 23.68
C THR A 570 -4.86 -14.60 23.18
N THR A 571 -4.29 -13.41 22.99
CA THR A 571 -5.00 -12.24 22.46
C THR A 571 -4.96 -12.27 20.94
N GLY A 572 -6.12 -12.47 20.30
CA GLY A 572 -6.29 -12.42 18.86
C GLY A 572 -6.55 -11.00 18.35
N SER A 573 -7.42 -10.88 17.35
CA SER A 573 -7.82 -9.59 16.81
C SER A 573 -8.81 -8.84 17.73
N CYS A 574 -8.85 -7.51 17.60
CA CYS A 574 -9.79 -6.69 18.36
C CYS A 574 -11.18 -6.69 17.69
N LEU A 575 -12.21 -7.00 18.48
CA LEU A 575 -13.62 -7.04 18.06
C LEU A 575 -14.29 -5.67 18.10
N ARG A 576 -13.90 -4.78 19.04
CA ARG A 576 -14.51 -3.44 19.20
C ARG A 576 -13.49 -2.41 19.66
N TYR A 577 -13.37 -1.31 18.92
CA TYR A 577 -12.45 -0.20 19.18
C TYR A 577 -13.17 1.04 19.72
N GLN A 578 -12.49 1.84 20.54
CA GLN A 578 -12.98 3.16 20.95
C GLN A 578 -12.73 4.20 19.84
N ARG A 579 -13.75 4.47 19.02
CA ARG A 579 -13.67 5.32 17.82
C ARG A 579 -13.02 6.69 18.05
N ASP A 580 -13.44 7.43 19.08
CA ASP A 580 -12.87 8.75 19.41
C ASP A 580 -11.36 8.70 19.71
N THR A 581 -10.91 7.66 20.39
CA THR A 581 -9.49 7.45 20.72
C THR A 581 -8.70 7.13 19.46
N VAL A 582 -9.21 6.25 18.58
CA VAL A 582 -8.59 5.97 17.26
C VAL A 582 -8.44 7.25 16.44
N ALA A 583 -9.54 7.98 16.25
CA ALA A 583 -9.56 9.19 15.43
C ALA A 583 -8.60 10.27 15.97
N ARG A 584 -8.67 10.56 17.27
CA ARG A 584 -7.81 11.54 17.94
C ARG A 584 -6.34 11.15 17.86
N ASP A 585 -5.99 9.91 18.22
CA ASP A 585 -4.59 9.51 18.34
C ASP A 585 -3.94 9.40 16.95
N PHE A 586 -4.69 8.97 15.92
CA PHE A 586 -4.23 8.99 14.53
C PHE A 586 -3.99 10.43 14.04
N VAL A 587 -4.90 11.37 14.32
CA VAL A 587 -4.72 12.80 13.98
C VAL A 587 -3.48 13.38 14.67
N LEU A 588 -3.31 13.14 15.97
CA LEU A 588 -2.18 13.67 16.75
C LEU A 588 -0.83 13.15 16.25
N ILE A 589 -0.71 11.86 15.94
CA ILE A 589 0.54 11.29 15.40
C ILE A 589 0.88 11.89 14.04
N ASN A 590 -0.06 11.90 13.09
CA ASN A 590 0.22 12.39 11.75
C ASN A 590 0.50 13.90 11.74
N MET A 591 -0.22 14.69 12.54
CA MET A 591 0.03 16.11 12.75
C MET A 591 1.39 16.35 13.39
N GLY A 592 1.79 15.56 14.40
CA GLY A 592 3.10 15.63 15.04
C GLY A 592 4.24 15.38 14.06
N PHE A 593 4.12 14.35 13.21
CA PHE A 593 5.07 14.10 12.12
C PHE A 593 5.13 15.26 11.12
N LYS A 594 4.00 15.85 10.71
CA LYS A 594 4.04 17.01 9.80
C LYS A 594 4.61 18.28 10.44
N ILE A 595 4.40 18.52 11.74
CA ILE A 595 5.06 19.60 12.47
C ILE A 595 6.58 19.37 12.46
N LEU A 596 7.05 18.14 12.72
CA LEU A 596 8.48 17.81 12.64
C LEU A 596 9.05 18.01 11.22
N SER A 597 8.33 17.59 10.18
CA SER A 597 8.69 17.84 8.77
C SER A 597 8.81 19.34 8.46
N CYS A 598 7.83 20.14 8.91
CA CYS A 598 7.84 21.61 8.77
C CYS A 598 9.04 22.25 9.49
N LEU A 599 9.36 21.83 10.72
CA LEU A 599 10.54 22.27 11.46
C LEU A 599 11.85 21.91 10.73
N CYS A 600 11.92 20.75 10.08
CA CYS A 600 13.07 20.35 9.27
C CYS A 600 13.23 21.25 8.02
N TYR A 601 12.14 21.57 7.31
CA TYR A 601 12.18 22.52 6.19
C TYR A 601 12.56 23.94 6.64
N LEU A 602 12.06 24.38 7.81
CA LEU A 602 12.45 25.67 8.40
C LEU A 602 13.94 25.70 8.77
N GLY A 603 14.45 24.64 9.39
CA GLY A 603 15.88 24.49 9.70
C GLY A 603 16.75 24.53 8.44
N ALA A 604 16.36 23.78 7.40
CA ALA A 604 17.04 23.82 6.10
C ALA A 604 17.01 25.23 5.48
N LEU A 605 15.88 25.94 5.56
CA LEU A 605 15.73 27.30 5.02
C LEU A 605 16.60 28.34 5.75
N LEU A 606 16.73 28.22 7.08
CA LEU A 606 17.56 29.13 7.90
C LEU A 606 19.06 28.89 7.72
N LEU A 607 19.46 27.65 7.44
CA LEU A 607 20.86 27.26 7.24
C LEU A 607 21.33 27.42 5.79
N TYR A 608 20.41 27.43 4.82
CA TYR A 608 20.73 27.58 3.41
C TYR A 608 21.15 29.01 3.05
N LYS A 609 22.44 29.20 2.75
CA LYS A 609 23.06 30.48 2.38
C LYS A 609 23.22 30.69 0.86
N GLY A 610 22.61 29.86 0.02
CA GLY A 610 22.74 29.96 -1.44
C GLY A 610 21.98 31.15 -2.04
N ASP A 611 22.56 31.74 -3.08
CA ASP A 611 22.05 32.94 -3.73
C ASP A 611 20.69 32.74 -4.41
N THR A 612 19.88 33.80 -4.39
CA THR A 612 18.51 33.81 -4.92
C THR A 612 18.40 33.79 -6.46
N SER A 613 19.52 33.86 -7.18
CA SER A 613 19.59 34.12 -8.62
C SER A 613 19.66 32.91 -9.55
N GLU A 614 19.97 31.70 -9.04
CA GLU A 614 20.02 30.51 -9.91
C GLU A 614 18.64 29.89 -10.19
N ILE A 615 17.94 30.52 -11.14
CA ILE A 615 16.98 29.83 -12.01
C ILE A 615 17.78 29.28 -13.19
N GLN A 616 18.55 28.21 -12.98
CA GLN A 616 19.14 27.48 -14.10
C GLN A 616 18.01 26.80 -14.90
N ALA A 617 17.91 27.14 -16.18
CA ALA A 617 16.90 26.62 -17.08
C ALA A 617 17.14 25.12 -17.37
N ILE A 618 16.04 24.38 -17.47
CA ILE A 618 15.99 22.96 -17.90
C ILE A 618 15.91 22.92 -19.43
#